data_AF-A0A4Q5YSL9-F1
#
_entry.id   AF-A0A4Q5YSL9-F1
#
_cell.length_a   1.000
_cell.length_b   1.000
_cell.length_c   1.000
_cell.angle_alpha   90.00
_cell.angle_beta   90.00
_cell.angle_gamma   90.00
#
_symmetry.space_group_name_H-M   'P 1'
#
loop_
_entity.id
_entity.type
_entity.pdbx_description
1 polymer ?
#
loop_
_entity_poly.entity_id
_entity_poly.type
_entity_poly.pdbx_seq_one_letter_code
_entity_poly.pdbx_strand_id
1 'polypeptide(L)'
;MAVNILETVKGYLTPDLISKASNMLGESESGVSKALSGLVPAVLGGLLSKATSGGHAGANEVLAQSKESYQSGFPGNLTNMLSGGLLTSGAGMLQNFLGNKMNGIISAISSFAGIKPSSSQALFNVAAPLSTGALGKYAAENNLDAGGMASFLQSQKASISSALPAGLGSILGLGGLGSNLSAPDVETSRHVTATLDENDSHQRKSNINWVAWLLLLAGVAALIWFLTKGNDNESNTATVPDTTATTQTTSSTNDAVVVPPASRESMMVKLPNGTELNAYRGGIEDQLVTFLQTNWMALGEDSLKNRWFDFDNLNFQTASAEITPESQQQVDNLSAILKAFPKAKLKIGGYTDKTGSEPANQKLSGDRAKAVQTALEKTGVGKQITGAEGYGSAYAKYSADAPESDRATDRRVSVSVRE
;
A
#
# COMPACT_ATOMS: atom_id res chain seq x y z
N MET A 1 -3.23 -26.45 -10.38
CA MET A 1 -4.17 -25.56 -11.10
C MET A 1 -3.39 -24.36 -11.62
N ALA A 2 -3.74 -23.79 -12.78
CA ALA A 2 -3.07 -22.59 -13.27
C ALA A 2 -3.49 -21.39 -12.41
N VAL A 3 -2.52 -20.69 -11.80
CA VAL A 3 -2.78 -19.46 -11.06
C VAL A 3 -3.10 -18.35 -12.06
N ASN A 4 -4.25 -17.70 -11.89
CA ASN A 4 -4.65 -16.54 -12.69
C ASN A 4 -4.46 -15.27 -11.86
N ILE A 5 -3.43 -14.48 -12.20
CA ILE A 5 -3.07 -13.27 -11.45
C ILE A 5 -4.20 -12.23 -11.42
N LEU A 6 -5.04 -12.19 -12.47
CA LEU A 6 -6.18 -11.29 -12.53
C LEU A 6 -7.22 -11.59 -11.43
N GLU A 7 -7.52 -12.87 -11.20
CA GLU A 7 -8.45 -13.27 -10.14
C GLU A 7 -7.83 -13.09 -8.75
N THR A 8 -6.52 -13.29 -8.60
CA THR A 8 -5.80 -12.96 -7.35
C THR A 8 -5.90 -11.47 -7.02
N VAL A 9 -5.72 -10.58 -8.01
CA VAL A 9 -5.83 -9.12 -7.78
C VAL A 9 -7.28 -8.69 -7.57
N LYS A 10 -8.24 -9.25 -8.31
CA LYS A 10 -9.68 -9.03 -8.05
C LYS A 10 -10.09 -9.46 -6.63
N GLY A 11 -9.50 -10.52 -6.09
CA GLY A 11 -9.71 -10.96 -4.70
C GLY A 11 -9.27 -9.93 -3.64
N TYR A 12 -8.44 -8.95 -4.01
CA TYR A 12 -8.05 -7.81 -3.16
C TYR A 12 -8.88 -6.54 -3.44
N LEU A 13 -9.78 -6.54 -4.43
CA LEU A 13 -10.76 -5.47 -4.67
C LEU A 13 -12.01 -5.67 -3.80
N THR A 14 -11.86 -5.53 -2.48
CA THR A 14 -12.98 -5.68 -1.55
C THR A 14 -14.04 -4.60 -1.73
N PRO A 15 -15.31 -4.85 -1.35
CA PRO A 15 -16.35 -3.81 -1.32
C PRO A 15 -15.90 -2.58 -0.52
N ASP A 16 -15.26 -2.77 0.63
CA ASP A 16 -14.75 -1.69 1.49
C ASP A 16 -13.73 -0.78 0.76
N LEU A 17 -12.89 -1.34 -0.11
CA LEU A 17 -11.94 -0.57 -0.93
C LEU A 17 -12.69 0.27 -1.98
N ILE A 18 -13.72 -0.31 -2.60
CA ILE A 18 -14.57 0.37 -3.60
C ILE A 18 -15.34 1.51 -2.92
N SER A 19 -15.96 1.26 -1.75
CA SER A 19 -16.69 2.25 -0.95
C SER A 19 -15.77 3.31 -0.34
N LYS A 20 -14.53 3.00 0.06
CA LYS A 20 -13.58 4.02 0.53
C LYS A 20 -13.13 4.91 -0.64
N ALA A 21 -12.86 4.32 -1.81
CA ALA A 21 -12.41 5.06 -2.99
C ALA A 21 -13.53 5.91 -3.64
N SER A 22 -14.78 5.44 -3.65
CA SER A 22 -15.93 6.22 -4.15
C SER A 22 -16.15 7.51 -3.34
N ASN A 23 -16.19 7.36 -2.00
CA ASN A 23 -16.34 8.48 -1.06
C ASN A 23 -15.17 9.46 -1.14
N MET A 24 -13.93 8.99 -1.32
CA MET A 24 -12.76 9.87 -1.47
C MET A 24 -12.69 10.63 -2.80
N LEU A 25 -13.24 10.08 -3.89
CA LEU A 25 -13.13 10.66 -5.24
C LEU A 25 -14.38 11.44 -5.68
N GLY A 26 -15.47 11.36 -4.91
CA GLY A 26 -16.76 11.91 -5.31
C GLY A 26 -17.26 11.24 -6.61
N GLU A 27 -17.18 9.91 -6.66
CA GLU A 27 -17.58 9.06 -7.79
C GLU A 27 -18.56 7.98 -7.31
N SER A 28 -19.32 7.38 -8.23
CA SER A 28 -20.17 6.23 -7.89
C SER A 28 -19.34 4.96 -7.65
N GLU A 29 -19.77 4.10 -6.72
CA GLU A 29 -19.16 2.79 -6.47
C GLU A 29 -19.15 1.90 -7.73
N SER A 30 -20.20 1.98 -8.55
CA SER A 30 -20.27 1.28 -9.84
C SER A 30 -19.18 1.79 -10.81
N GLY A 31 -18.98 3.10 -10.89
CA GLY A 31 -17.90 3.70 -11.69
C GLY A 31 -16.51 3.33 -11.18
N VAL A 32 -16.29 3.36 -9.87
CA VAL A 32 -15.03 2.94 -9.23
C VAL A 32 -14.73 1.47 -9.47
N SER A 33 -15.71 0.58 -9.25
CA SER A 33 -15.58 -0.87 -9.47
C SER A 33 -15.29 -1.18 -10.94
N LYS A 34 -15.99 -0.52 -11.87
CA LYS A 34 -15.77 -0.67 -13.32
C LYS A 34 -14.40 -0.14 -13.75
N ALA A 35 -13.96 0.99 -13.20
CA ALA A 35 -12.63 1.54 -13.45
C ALA A 35 -11.53 0.60 -12.94
N LEU A 36 -11.59 0.13 -11.69
CA LEU A 36 -10.62 -0.80 -11.12
C LEU A 36 -10.56 -2.12 -11.92
N SER A 37 -11.72 -2.63 -12.35
CA SER A 37 -11.82 -3.82 -13.22
C SER A 37 -11.14 -3.65 -14.58
N GLY A 38 -11.08 -2.43 -15.13
CA GLY A 38 -10.32 -2.13 -16.35
C GLY A 38 -8.85 -1.75 -16.10
N LEU A 39 -8.55 -1.15 -14.95
CA LEU A 39 -7.21 -0.68 -14.55
C LEU A 39 -6.28 -1.83 -14.20
N VAL A 40 -6.74 -2.84 -13.47
CA VAL A 40 -5.92 -4.02 -13.10
C VAL A 40 -5.35 -4.73 -14.33
N PRO A 41 -6.13 -5.14 -15.36
CA PRO A 41 -5.56 -5.71 -16.58
C PRO A 41 -4.73 -4.69 -17.37
N ALA A 42 -4.99 -3.38 -17.25
CA ALA A 42 -4.14 -2.35 -17.87
C ALA A 42 -2.75 -2.26 -17.24
N VAL A 43 -2.65 -2.31 -15.90
CA VAL A 43 -1.37 -2.38 -15.18
C VAL A 43 -0.65 -3.68 -15.54
N LEU A 44 -1.30 -4.83 -15.41
CA LEU A 44 -0.71 -6.14 -15.71
C LEU A 44 -0.25 -6.22 -17.17
N GLY A 45 -1.00 -5.61 -18.11
CA GLY A 45 -0.61 -5.46 -19.51
C GLY A 45 0.60 -4.55 -19.72
N GLY A 46 0.74 -3.47 -18.93
CA GLY A 46 1.91 -2.60 -18.92
C GLY A 46 3.16 -3.31 -18.38
N LEU A 47 3.03 -4.04 -17.26
CA LEU A 47 4.11 -4.84 -16.68
C LEU A 47 4.54 -5.98 -17.63
N LEU A 48 3.59 -6.66 -18.27
CA LEU A 48 3.86 -7.62 -19.35
C LEU A 48 4.61 -6.98 -20.53
N SER A 49 4.18 -5.79 -20.96
CA SER A 49 4.86 -5.03 -22.03
C SER A 49 6.29 -4.68 -21.64
N LYS A 50 6.54 -4.18 -20.43
CA LYS A 50 7.89 -3.89 -19.89
C LYS A 50 8.76 -5.16 -19.81
N ALA A 51 8.23 -6.24 -19.24
CA ALA A 51 8.96 -7.50 -19.04
C ALA A 51 9.31 -8.21 -20.36
N THR A 52 8.51 -8.02 -21.42
CA THR A 52 8.78 -8.62 -22.74
C THR A 52 9.59 -7.70 -23.66
N SER A 53 9.38 -6.38 -23.64
CA SER A 53 10.13 -5.43 -24.48
C SER A 53 11.54 -5.12 -23.96
N GLY A 54 11.73 -5.10 -22.64
CA GLY A 54 13.05 -4.89 -22.02
C GLY A 54 13.87 -6.17 -21.82
N GLY A 55 13.37 -7.32 -22.28
CA GLY A 55 13.97 -8.63 -22.05
C GLY A 55 14.30 -8.88 -20.57
N HIS A 56 15.43 -9.54 -20.30
CA HIS A 56 15.90 -9.81 -18.93
C HIS A 56 16.01 -8.56 -18.05
N ALA A 57 16.38 -7.40 -18.60
CA ALA A 57 16.49 -6.16 -17.83
C ALA A 57 15.10 -5.62 -17.41
N GLY A 58 14.16 -5.54 -18.35
CA GLY A 58 12.79 -5.11 -18.07
C GLY A 58 12.04 -6.08 -17.15
N ALA A 59 12.27 -7.39 -17.32
CA ALA A 59 11.69 -8.40 -16.44
C ALA A 59 12.30 -8.35 -15.03
N ASN A 60 13.60 -8.06 -14.89
CA ASN A 60 14.24 -7.86 -13.59
C ASN A 60 13.76 -6.58 -12.88
N GLU A 61 13.54 -5.49 -13.61
CA GLU A 61 12.98 -4.24 -13.08
C GLU A 61 11.56 -4.47 -12.52
N VAL A 62 10.69 -5.13 -13.30
CA VAL A 62 9.34 -5.51 -12.83
C VAL A 62 9.43 -6.47 -11.64
N LEU A 63 10.33 -7.46 -11.65
CA LEU A 63 10.51 -8.41 -10.56
C LEU A 63 10.96 -7.75 -9.25
N ALA A 64 11.96 -6.85 -9.32
CA ALA A 64 12.51 -6.15 -8.17
C ALA A 64 11.42 -5.31 -7.49
N GLN A 65 10.72 -4.49 -8.27
CA GLN A 65 9.65 -3.65 -7.73
C GLN A 65 8.42 -4.44 -7.30
N SER A 66 8.14 -5.58 -7.93
CA SER A 66 7.11 -6.52 -7.45
C SER A 66 7.46 -7.03 -6.05
N LYS A 67 8.70 -7.47 -5.83
CA LYS A 67 9.19 -7.92 -4.52
C LYS A 67 9.21 -6.79 -3.48
N GLU A 68 9.62 -5.57 -3.87
CA GLU A 68 9.55 -4.36 -3.04
C GLU A 68 8.10 -4.02 -2.63
N SER A 69 7.17 -4.03 -3.58
CA SER A 69 5.74 -3.76 -3.34
C SER A 69 5.06 -4.83 -2.47
N TYR A 70 5.61 -6.05 -2.44
CA TYR A 70 5.18 -7.10 -1.52
C TYR A 70 5.79 -6.89 -0.11
N GLN A 71 7.07 -6.54 -0.04
CA GLN A 71 7.80 -6.28 1.21
C GLN A 71 7.29 -5.05 1.98
N SER A 72 6.68 -4.06 1.32
CA SER A 72 6.11 -2.85 1.94
C SER A 72 4.79 -3.06 2.71
N GLY A 73 4.47 -4.29 3.11
CA GLY A 73 3.30 -4.63 3.92
C GLY A 73 2.01 -4.83 3.13
N PHE A 74 2.10 -5.20 1.86
CA PHE A 74 0.95 -5.47 1.01
C PHE A 74 0.27 -6.82 1.38
N PRO A 75 -1.08 -6.92 1.42
CA PRO A 75 -2.08 -5.90 1.10
C PRO A 75 -2.50 -5.01 2.29
N GLY A 76 -2.11 -5.33 3.53
CA GLY A 76 -2.60 -4.65 4.73
C GLY A 76 -2.36 -3.12 4.76
N ASN A 77 -1.25 -2.67 4.16
CA ASN A 77 -0.91 -1.25 4.08
C ASN A 77 -1.79 -0.44 3.10
N LEU A 78 -2.58 -1.09 2.23
CA LEU A 78 -3.37 -0.43 1.18
C LEU A 78 -4.32 0.66 1.71
N THR A 79 -4.94 0.41 2.87
CA THR A 79 -5.87 1.34 3.54
C THR A 79 -5.20 2.63 3.97
N ASN A 80 -3.93 2.57 4.40
CA ASN A 80 -3.11 3.70 4.86
C ASN A 80 -2.45 4.42 3.68
N MET A 81 -1.98 3.63 2.72
CA MET A 81 -1.38 4.06 1.45
C MET A 81 -2.36 4.95 0.66
N LEU A 82 -3.65 4.60 0.65
CA LEU A 82 -4.74 5.40 0.08
C LEU A 82 -5.02 6.69 0.88
N SER A 83 -4.97 6.67 2.23
CA SER A 83 -5.33 7.83 3.07
C SER A 83 -4.22 8.86 3.28
N GLY A 84 -3.11 8.79 2.55
CA GLY A 84 -2.09 9.86 2.55
C GLY A 84 -0.74 9.50 1.95
N GLY A 85 -0.33 8.22 2.00
CA GLY A 85 1.03 7.82 1.63
C GLY A 85 1.37 7.81 0.13
N LEU A 86 0.38 7.68 -0.76
CA LEU A 86 0.65 7.31 -2.17
C LEU A 86 -0.13 8.10 -3.24
N LEU A 87 -0.70 9.27 -2.93
CA LEU A 87 -1.00 10.23 -4.00
C LEU A 87 0.28 10.78 -4.64
N THR A 88 1.36 10.92 -3.86
CA THR A 88 2.66 11.45 -4.31
C THR A 88 3.53 10.36 -4.96
N SER A 89 3.72 9.23 -4.28
CA SER A 89 4.74 8.23 -4.66
C SER A 89 4.38 7.40 -5.90
N GLY A 90 3.10 7.22 -6.21
CA GLY A 90 2.65 6.46 -7.39
C GLY A 90 3.06 7.09 -8.73
N ALA A 91 3.27 8.42 -8.77
CA ALA A 91 3.57 9.14 -10.01
C ALA A 91 4.94 8.78 -10.62
N GLY A 92 5.96 8.51 -9.80
CA GLY A 92 7.28 8.09 -10.28
C GLY A 92 7.26 6.67 -10.86
N MET A 93 6.53 5.76 -10.20
CA MET A 93 6.28 4.39 -10.67
C MET A 93 5.57 4.40 -12.04
N LEU A 94 4.48 5.17 -12.15
CA LEU A 94 3.67 5.37 -13.36
C LEU A 94 4.52 5.69 -14.61
N GLN A 95 5.40 6.68 -14.49
CA GLN A 95 6.21 7.16 -15.61
C GLN A 95 7.20 6.10 -16.12
N ASN A 96 7.72 5.25 -15.23
CA ASN A 96 8.77 4.27 -15.55
C ASN A 96 8.26 3.01 -16.29
N PHE A 97 6.97 2.66 -16.16
CA PHE A 97 6.39 1.49 -16.85
C PHE A 97 5.52 1.85 -18.05
N LEU A 98 4.77 2.96 -17.98
CA LEU A 98 3.81 3.31 -19.03
C LEU A 98 4.23 4.58 -19.79
N GLY A 99 4.97 5.49 -19.16
CA GLY A 99 5.43 6.74 -19.76
C GLY A 99 4.31 7.47 -20.49
N ASN A 100 4.55 7.88 -21.74
CA ASN A 100 3.60 8.59 -22.58
C ASN A 100 2.26 7.84 -22.82
N LYS A 101 2.19 6.52 -22.58
CA LYS A 101 0.93 5.74 -22.71
C LYS A 101 -0.05 6.00 -21.57
N MET A 102 0.42 6.53 -20.42
CA MET A 102 -0.39 6.85 -19.24
C MET A 102 -1.63 7.67 -19.58
N ASN A 103 -1.48 8.77 -20.33
CA ASN A 103 -2.58 9.68 -20.66
C ASN A 103 -3.68 9.00 -21.51
N GLY A 104 -3.28 8.11 -22.42
CA GLY A 104 -4.22 7.30 -23.20
C GLY A 104 -4.98 6.29 -22.34
N ILE A 105 -4.31 5.66 -21.37
CA ILE A 105 -4.92 4.70 -20.44
C ILE A 105 -5.91 5.41 -19.50
N ILE A 106 -5.53 6.54 -18.91
CA ILE A 106 -6.41 7.38 -18.08
C ILE A 106 -7.66 7.80 -18.86
N SER A 107 -7.50 8.24 -20.12
CA SER A 107 -8.61 8.67 -20.99
C SER A 107 -9.52 7.53 -21.44
N ALA A 108 -8.97 6.33 -21.66
CA ALA A 108 -9.74 5.15 -22.00
C ALA A 108 -10.51 4.60 -20.80
N ILE A 109 -9.94 4.65 -19.59
CA ILE A 109 -10.60 4.23 -18.35
C ILE A 109 -11.69 5.22 -17.93
N SER A 110 -11.47 6.53 -18.00
CA SER A 110 -12.51 7.52 -17.68
C SER A 110 -13.73 7.36 -18.58
N SER A 111 -13.52 7.18 -19.88
CA SER A 111 -14.57 6.87 -20.87
C SER A 111 -15.26 5.52 -20.60
N PHE A 112 -14.49 4.45 -20.34
CA PHE A 112 -15.04 3.12 -20.07
C PHE A 112 -15.89 3.09 -18.79
N ALA A 113 -15.43 3.75 -17.72
CA ALA A 113 -16.04 3.68 -16.40
C ALA A 113 -17.07 4.79 -16.11
N GLY A 114 -17.06 5.89 -16.87
CA GLY A 114 -17.94 7.04 -16.65
C GLY A 114 -17.53 7.93 -15.47
N ILE A 115 -16.23 7.99 -15.15
CA ILE A 115 -15.67 8.77 -14.03
C ILE A 115 -14.71 9.87 -14.52
N LYS A 116 -14.36 10.82 -13.65
CA LYS A 116 -13.43 11.91 -14.01
C LYS A 116 -12.02 11.37 -14.31
N PRO A 117 -11.22 11.98 -15.22
CA PRO A 117 -9.84 11.57 -15.48
C PRO A 117 -8.93 11.59 -14.24
N SER A 118 -9.10 12.59 -13.36
CA SER A 118 -8.41 12.65 -12.06
C SER A 118 -8.72 11.45 -11.18
N SER A 119 -10.00 11.04 -11.13
CA SER A 119 -10.44 9.83 -10.43
C SER A 119 -9.84 8.56 -11.04
N SER A 120 -9.77 8.47 -12.37
CA SER A 120 -9.09 7.36 -13.06
C SER A 120 -7.60 7.29 -12.74
N GLN A 121 -6.91 8.42 -12.61
CA GLN A 121 -5.50 8.48 -12.17
C GLN A 121 -5.34 8.06 -10.71
N ALA A 122 -6.21 8.51 -9.80
CA ALA A 122 -6.18 8.10 -8.39
C ALA A 122 -6.48 6.61 -8.22
N LEU A 123 -7.42 6.05 -8.98
CA LEU A 123 -7.67 4.61 -8.99
C LEU A 123 -6.52 3.81 -9.65
N PHE A 124 -5.75 4.40 -10.57
CA PHE A 124 -4.51 3.77 -11.04
C PHE A 124 -3.50 3.63 -9.90
N ASN A 125 -3.33 4.66 -9.07
CA ASN A 125 -2.45 4.60 -7.88
C ASN A 125 -2.90 3.53 -6.86
N VAL A 126 -4.15 3.06 -6.91
CA VAL A 126 -4.65 1.91 -6.14
C VAL A 126 -4.38 0.60 -6.90
N ALA A 127 -4.78 0.50 -8.17
CA ALA A 127 -4.66 -0.69 -9.01
C ALA A 127 -3.22 -1.10 -9.31
N ALA A 128 -2.27 -0.15 -9.34
CA ALA A 128 -0.87 -0.40 -9.63
C ALA A 128 -0.16 -1.23 -8.55
N PRO A 129 -0.03 -0.76 -7.30
CA PRO A 129 0.55 -1.55 -6.22
C PRO A 129 -0.27 -2.81 -5.88
N LEU A 130 -1.60 -2.79 -6.09
CA LEU A 130 -2.43 -4.02 -6.04
C LEU A 130 -1.93 -5.10 -7.00
N SER A 131 -1.72 -4.73 -8.28
CA SER A 131 -1.25 -5.66 -9.30
C SER A 131 0.19 -6.09 -9.08
N THR A 132 1.07 -5.12 -8.80
CA THR A 132 2.51 -5.34 -8.60
C THR A 132 2.83 -6.09 -7.30
N GLY A 133 2.09 -5.84 -6.21
CA GLY A 133 2.23 -6.55 -4.93
C GLY A 133 1.71 -7.99 -4.98
N ALA A 134 0.58 -8.24 -5.64
CA ALA A 134 0.08 -9.61 -5.86
C ALA A 134 1.05 -10.44 -6.74
N LEU A 135 1.62 -9.80 -7.76
CA LEU A 135 2.63 -10.36 -8.65
C LEU A 135 3.96 -10.62 -7.90
N GLY A 136 4.31 -9.73 -6.98
CA GLY A 136 5.45 -9.86 -6.06
C GLY A 136 5.31 -11.01 -5.08
N LYS A 137 4.13 -11.18 -4.49
CA LYS A 137 3.79 -12.35 -3.66
C LYS A 137 4.01 -13.64 -4.44
N TYR A 138 3.41 -13.77 -5.64
CA TYR A 138 3.58 -14.96 -6.48
C TYR A 138 5.05 -15.21 -6.84
N ALA A 139 5.80 -14.16 -7.16
CA ALA A 139 7.23 -14.25 -7.47
C ALA A 139 8.11 -14.59 -6.25
N ALA A 140 7.70 -14.26 -5.04
CA ALA A 140 8.36 -14.67 -3.80
C ALA A 140 8.04 -16.13 -3.46
N GLU A 141 6.77 -16.52 -3.49
CA GLU A 141 6.31 -17.89 -3.21
C GLU A 141 6.92 -18.93 -4.16
N ASN A 142 7.05 -18.58 -5.45
CA ASN A 142 7.61 -19.46 -6.49
C ASN A 142 9.10 -19.22 -6.77
N ASN A 143 9.78 -18.41 -5.95
CA ASN A 143 11.22 -18.09 -6.07
C ASN A 143 11.64 -17.62 -7.49
N LEU A 144 10.79 -16.84 -8.17
CA LEU A 144 11.02 -16.46 -9.57
C LEU A 144 12.22 -15.52 -9.74
N ASP A 145 13.00 -15.81 -10.78
CA ASP A 145 14.01 -14.96 -11.39
C ASP A 145 13.40 -14.12 -12.54
N ALA A 146 14.21 -13.31 -13.24
CA ALA A 146 13.73 -12.49 -14.35
C ALA A 146 13.20 -13.32 -15.54
N GLY A 147 13.78 -14.48 -15.84
CA GLY A 147 13.34 -15.37 -16.91
C GLY A 147 12.01 -16.07 -16.58
N GLY A 148 11.89 -16.64 -15.38
CA GLY A 148 10.64 -17.20 -14.88
C GLY A 148 9.52 -16.17 -14.77
N MET A 149 9.85 -14.94 -14.35
CA MET A 149 8.93 -13.81 -14.28
C MET A 149 8.36 -13.40 -15.64
N ALA A 150 9.21 -13.23 -16.66
CA ALA A 150 8.77 -12.94 -18.03
C ALA A 150 7.90 -14.08 -18.60
N SER A 151 8.32 -15.33 -18.37
CA SER A 151 7.59 -16.53 -18.81
C SER A 151 6.20 -16.64 -18.16
N PHE A 152 6.10 -16.34 -16.86
CA PHE A 152 4.83 -16.30 -16.15
C PHE A 152 3.90 -15.22 -16.73
N LEU A 153 4.35 -13.97 -16.83
CA LEU A 153 3.55 -12.89 -17.41
C LEU A 153 3.10 -13.20 -18.84
N GLN A 154 3.97 -13.82 -19.65
CA GLN A 154 3.64 -14.23 -21.01
C GLN A 154 2.58 -15.34 -21.05
N SER A 155 2.53 -16.25 -20.06
CA SER A 155 1.43 -17.22 -19.91
C SER A 155 0.10 -16.53 -19.56
N GLN A 156 0.13 -15.47 -18.77
CA GLN A 156 -1.05 -14.68 -18.39
C GLN A 156 -1.55 -13.74 -19.50
N LYS A 157 -0.78 -13.55 -20.59
CA LYS A 157 -1.11 -12.63 -21.69
C LYS A 157 -2.53 -12.80 -22.22
N ALA A 158 -2.98 -14.03 -22.42
CA ALA A 158 -4.33 -14.31 -22.91
C ALA A 158 -5.40 -13.76 -21.96
N SER A 159 -5.35 -14.16 -20.68
CA SER A 159 -6.25 -13.72 -19.60
C SER A 159 -6.25 -12.20 -19.39
N ILE A 160 -5.08 -11.56 -19.52
CA ILE A 160 -4.96 -10.10 -19.44
C ILE A 160 -5.64 -9.47 -20.67
N SER A 161 -5.33 -9.94 -21.87
CA SER A 161 -5.85 -9.37 -23.12
C SER A 161 -7.37 -9.49 -23.29
N SER A 162 -7.98 -10.56 -22.78
CA SER A 162 -9.44 -10.75 -22.80
C SER A 162 -10.18 -9.94 -21.72
N ALA A 163 -9.48 -9.45 -20.71
CA ALA A 163 -10.03 -8.60 -19.64
C ALA A 163 -9.78 -7.10 -19.86
N LEU A 164 -8.93 -6.71 -20.81
CA LEU A 164 -8.70 -5.31 -21.15
C LEU A 164 -9.95 -4.68 -21.77
N PRO A 165 -10.39 -3.48 -21.33
CA PRO A 165 -11.41 -2.73 -22.04
C PRO A 165 -10.93 -2.33 -23.45
N ALA A 166 -11.89 -2.14 -24.36
CA ALA A 166 -11.63 -1.80 -25.75
C ALA A 166 -10.70 -0.56 -25.88
N GLY A 167 -9.79 -0.61 -26.86
CA GLY A 167 -8.77 0.43 -27.10
C GLY A 167 -7.50 0.29 -26.25
N LEU A 168 -7.58 -0.13 -24.97
CA LEU A 168 -6.38 -0.22 -24.12
C LEU A 168 -5.35 -1.23 -24.63
N GLY A 169 -5.79 -2.34 -25.22
CA GLY A 169 -4.89 -3.33 -25.83
C GLY A 169 -3.95 -2.71 -26.87
N SER A 170 -4.44 -1.81 -27.72
CA SER A 170 -3.64 -1.10 -28.72
C SER A 170 -2.69 -0.10 -28.08
N ILE A 171 -3.16 0.68 -27.09
CA ILE A 171 -2.34 1.66 -26.36
C ILE A 171 -1.17 0.97 -25.63
N LEU A 172 -1.39 -0.20 -25.04
CA LEU A 172 -0.38 -1.00 -24.35
C LEU A 172 0.58 -1.75 -25.30
N GLY A 173 0.30 -1.80 -26.61
CA GLY A 173 1.08 -2.57 -27.59
C GLY A 173 0.74 -4.08 -27.62
N LEU A 174 -0.36 -4.49 -26.95
CA LEU A 174 -0.85 -5.86 -26.90
C LEU A 174 -1.80 -6.22 -28.05
N GLY A 175 -2.33 -5.21 -28.77
CA GLY A 175 -3.43 -5.33 -29.74
C GLY A 175 -3.17 -6.15 -31.01
N GLY A 176 -1.95 -6.64 -31.25
CA GLY A 176 -1.57 -7.37 -32.48
C GLY A 176 -2.13 -8.80 -32.62
N LEU A 177 -3.28 -9.11 -32.01
CA LEU A 177 -3.84 -10.47 -31.94
C LEU A 177 -5.39 -10.54 -31.87
N GLY A 178 -6.10 -9.40 -31.97
CA GLY A 178 -7.55 -9.32 -31.71
C GLY A 178 -8.47 -9.00 -32.89
N SER A 179 -7.95 -8.60 -34.05
CA SER A 179 -8.77 -8.03 -35.13
C SER A 179 -8.27 -8.37 -36.54
N ASN A 180 -8.15 -9.66 -36.85
CA ASN A 180 -8.16 -10.18 -38.22
C ASN A 180 -9.45 -10.99 -38.45
N LEU A 181 -10.59 -10.29 -38.35
CA LEU A 181 -11.91 -10.75 -38.78
C LEU A 181 -12.55 -9.69 -39.71
N SER A 182 -11.79 -9.29 -40.72
CA SER A 182 -12.35 -8.72 -41.96
C SER A 182 -12.61 -9.86 -42.94
N ALA A 183 -13.68 -9.74 -43.73
CA ALA A 183 -14.05 -10.70 -44.76
C ALA A 183 -13.01 -10.75 -45.91
N PRO A 184 -12.98 -11.82 -46.73
CA PRO A 184 -12.06 -11.90 -47.86
C PRO A 184 -12.48 -10.95 -48.99
N ASP A 185 -11.75 -9.86 -49.16
CA ASP A 185 -11.88 -9.02 -50.36
C ASP A 185 -11.33 -9.76 -51.59
N VAL A 186 -12.21 -9.95 -52.58
CA VAL A 186 -11.90 -10.59 -53.85
C VAL A 186 -11.72 -9.53 -54.93
N GLU A 187 -10.47 -9.16 -55.22
CA GLU A 187 -10.09 -8.57 -56.51
C GLU A 187 -8.61 -8.91 -56.79
N THR A 188 -8.31 -9.94 -57.57
CA THR A 188 -8.47 -10.05 -59.04
C THR A 188 -7.42 -9.24 -59.81
N SER A 189 -6.31 -9.93 -60.11
CA SER A 189 -5.50 -9.79 -61.33
C SER A 189 -4.88 -8.43 -61.70
N ARG A 190 -3.54 -8.43 -61.76
CA ARG A 190 -2.89 -8.12 -63.04
C ARG A 190 -1.64 -8.97 -63.29
N HIS A 191 -1.39 -9.22 -64.56
CA HIS A 191 -0.59 -10.33 -65.07
C HIS A 191 0.63 -9.77 -65.83
N VAL A 192 1.83 -10.18 -65.44
CA VAL A 192 3.07 -10.00 -66.22
C VAL A 192 3.81 -11.33 -66.22
N THR A 193 4.43 -11.68 -67.34
CA THR A 193 4.97 -13.03 -67.60
C THR A 193 6.36 -12.92 -68.23
N ALA A 194 7.15 -13.98 -68.04
CA ALA A 194 8.54 -14.15 -68.51
C ALA A 194 9.58 -13.31 -67.75
N THR A 195 10.84 -13.73 -67.65
CA THR A 195 11.52 -14.88 -68.32
C THR A 195 12.04 -15.94 -67.33
N LEU A 196 12.62 -17.01 -67.89
CA LEU A 196 13.44 -18.01 -67.17
C LEU A 196 14.88 -17.47 -66.96
N ASP A 197 15.78 -18.36 -66.52
CA ASP A 197 17.22 -18.19 -66.23
C ASP A 197 17.52 -17.63 -64.82
N GLU A 198 18.52 -18.12 -64.06
CA GLU A 198 19.32 -19.36 -64.15
C GLU A 198 19.72 -19.83 -62.72
N ASN A 199 20.27 -21.03 -62.59
CA ASN A 199 20.86 -21.61 -61.38
C ASN A 199 21.86 -20.67 -60.66
N ASP A 200 21.71 -20.49 -59.33
CA ASP A 200 22.80 -20.86 -58.40
C ASP A 200 22.38 -21.06 -56.94
N SER A 201 23.19 -21.78 -56.17
CA SER A 201 22.90 -22.17 -54.77
C SER A 201 23.96 -21.67 -53.76
N HIS A 202 23.62 -20.66 -52.95
CA HIS A 202 24.51 -20.19 -51.89
C HIS A 202 23.81 -19.79 -50.59
N GLN A 203 24.14 -20.50 -49.51
CA GLN A 203 24.01 -19.99 -48.14
C GLN A 203 24.93 -18.77 -47.97
N ARG A 204 24.43 -17.64 -47.47
CA ARG A 204 25.30 -16.59 -46.88
C ARG A 204 24.77 -16.04 -45.56
N LYS A 205 25.54 -16.34 -44.52
CA LYS A 205 25.51 -15.76 -43.17
C LYS A 205 25.84 -14.26 -43.25
N SER A 206 24.95 -13.38 -42.79
CA SER A 206 25.17 -11.93 -42.78
C SER A 206 25.97 -11.49 -41.53
N ASN A 207 27.16 -10.95 -41.75
CA ASN A 207 27.96 -10.34 -40.68
C ASN A 207 27.51 -8.90 -40.43
N ILE A 208 27.46 -8.48 -39.17
CA ILE A 208 27.15 -7.09 -38.77
C ILE A 208 28.46 -6.33 -38.55
N ASN A 209 28.55 -5.11 -39.09
CA ASN A 209 29.80 -4.35 -39.17
C ASN A 209 30.20 -3.72 -37.82
N TRP A 210 31.15 -4.35 -37.13
CA TRP A 210 31.73 -3.87 -35.86
C TRP A 210 32.25 -2.42 -35.88
N VAL A 211 32.70 -1.93 -37.05
CA VAL A 211 33.23 -0.57 -37.25
C VAL A 211 32.22 0.53 -36.90
N ALA A 212 30.91 0.28 -37.07
CA ALA A 212 29.87 1.27 -36.76
C ALA A 212 29.82 1.66 -35.27
N TRP A 213 30.19 0.73 -34.37
CA TRP A 213 30.18 0.96 -32.93
C TRP A 213 31.36 1.82 -32.45
N LEU A 214 32.52 1.72 -33.12
CA LEU A 214 33.70 2.54 -32.81
C LEU A 214 33.48 4.02 -33.14
N LEU A 215 32.77 4.32 -34.24
CA LEU A 215 32.47 5.70 -34.63
C LEU A 215 31.49 6.40 -33.66
N LEU A 216 30.52 5.66 -33.10
CA LEU A 216 29.65 6.20 -32.04
C LEU A 216 30.42 6.49 -30.74
N LEU A 217 31.35 5.61 -30.35
CA LEU A 217 32.19 5.81 -29.15
C LEU A 217 33.07 7.06 -29.27
N ALA A 218 33.64 7.33 -30.45
CA ALA A 218 34.41 8.55 -30.71
C ALA A 218 33.56 9.82 -30.60
N GLY A 219 32.31 9.78 -31.08
CA GLY A 219 31.36 10.91 -30.96
C GLY A 219 31.00 11.25 -29.51
N VAL A 220 30.79 10.25 -28.67
CA VAL A 220 30.48 10.46 -27.23
C VAL A 220 31.66 11.07 -26.48
N ALA A 221 32.89 10.65 -26.78
CA ALA A 221 34.10 11.21 -26.15
C ALA A 221 34.27 12.72 -26.42
N ALA A 222 33.99 13.17 -27.65
CA ALA A 222 34.02 14.60 -28.00
C ALA A 222 32.94 15.41 -27.25
N LEU A 223 31.75 14.83 -27.05
CA LEU A 223 30.63 15.47 -26.35
C LEU A 223 30.92 15.69 -24.85
N ILE A 224 31.56 14.71 -24.20
CA ILE A 224 31.99 14.80 -22.79
C ILE A 224 33.07 15.88 -22.58
N TRP A 225 33.98 16.04 -23.54
CA TRP A 225 35.00 17.10 -23.49
C TRP A 225 34.39 18.51 -23.66
N PHE A 226 33.35 18.65 -24.47
CA PHE A 226 32.67 19.93 -24.68
C PHE A 226 31.84 20.38 -23.46
N LEU A 227 31.22 19.43 -22.74
CA LEU A 227 30.39 19.70 -21.56
C LEU A 227 31.16 20.01 -20.26
N THR A 228 32.49 19.94 -20.26
CA THR A 228 33.32 20.13 -19.05
C THR A 228 34.11 21.45 -19.05
N LYS A 229 33.74 22.44 -19.88
CA LYS A 229 34.49 23.71 -19.99
C LYS A 229 33.61 24.97 -20.04
N GLY A 230 33.28 25.50 -18.86
CA GLY A 230 32.63 26.80 -18.63
C GLY A 230 31.27 26.68 -17.94
N ASN A 231 30.86 27.60 -17.05
CA ASN A 231 31.59 28.75 -16.50
C ASN A 231 30.97 29.16 -15.14
N ASP A 232 31.78 29.53 -14.16
CA ASP A 232 31.33 29.99 -12.84
C ASP A 232 30.77 31.43 -12.85
N ASN A 233 29.86 31.77 -11.92
CA ASN A 233 29.93 33.03 -11.13
C ASN A 233 28.74 33.23 -10.15
N GLU A 234 29.11 33.39 -8.87
CA GLU A 234 28.65 34.36 -7.86
C GLU A 234 27.23 35.00 -7.87
N SER A 235 26.40 34.55 -6.91
CA SER A 235 25.90 35.36 -5.77
C SER A 235 24.64 36.28 -5.83
N ASN A 236 23.90 36.22 -4.71
CA ASN A 236 23.44 37.33 -3.84
C ASN A 236 22.00 37.93 -3.89
N THR A 237 21.56 38.33 -2.68
CA THR A 237 20.43 39.24 -2.31
C THR A 237 19.02 38.62 -2.16
N ALA A 238 18.22 39.21 -1.25
CA ALA A 238 16.95 38.69 -0.72
C ALA A 238 15.75 39.67 -0.91
N THR A 239 14.53 39.25 -0.57
CA THR A 239 13.40 40.10 -0.07
C THR A 239 12.28 39.21 0.54
N VAL A 240 11.51 39.77 1.48
CA VAL A 240 10.34 39.26 2.26
C VAL A 240 9.31 40.44 2.28
N PRO A 241 7.97 40.34 2.54
CA PRO A 241 7.29 39.34 3.37
C PRO A 241 5.82 38.96 3.03
N ASP A 242 5.21 38.19 3.95
CA ASP A 242 3.80 38.13 4.41
C ASP A 242 2.56 38.27 3.48
N THR A 243 1.58 37.39 3.71
CA THR A 243 0.18 37.74 4.09
C THR A 243 -0.52 36.54 4.74
N THR A 244 -1.45 36.79 5.66
CA THR A 244 -2.13 35.82 6.57
C THR A 244 -3.63 35.62 6.25
N ALA A 245 -4.34 34.85 7.12
CA ALA A 245 -5.81 34.75 7.27
C ALA A 245 -6.59 33.80 6.30
N THR A 246 -7.75 33.20 6.65
CA THR A 246 -8.39 32.90 7.97
C THR A 246 -9.50 31.83 7.82
N THR A 247 -9.83 31.16 8.94
CA THR A 247 -10.85 30.12 9.20
C THR A 247 -12.33 30.46 8.92
N GLN A 248 -13.11 29.45 8.46
CA GLN A 248 -14.53 29.16 8.79
C GLN A 248 -14.90 27.76 8.20
N THR A 249 -15.62 26.78 8.78
CA THR A 249 -16.43 26.57 10.02
C THR A 249 -17.96 26.68 9.86
N THR A 250 -18.69 25.73 10.49
CA THR A 250 -20.15 25.43 10.50
C THR A 250 -20.66 24.58 9.30
N SER A 251 -21.37 23.44 9.42
CA SER A 251 -22.36 22.87 10.38
C SER A 251 -23.80 23.35 10.13
N SER A 252 -24.90 22.56 10.19
CA SER A 252 -25.19 21.16 10.63
C SER A 252 -26.28 20.53 9.69
N THR A 253 -27.07 19.45 9.92
CA THR A 253 -27.42 18.53 11.05
C THR A 253 -28.19 17.27 10.49
N ASN A 254 -28.38 16.21 11.31
CA ASN A 254 -29.39 15.10 11.21
C ASN A 254 -29.28 14.09 10.02
N ASP A 255 -29.56 12.78 10.15
CA ASP A 255 -29.91 11.95 11.33
C ASP A 255 -29.62 10.42 11.16
N ALA A 256 -29.56 9.71 12.30
CA ALA A 256 -29.79 8.26 12.51
C ALA A 256 -29.03 7.12 11.75
N VAL A 257 -27.93 6.66 12.37
CA VAL A 257 -27.52 5.25 12.66
C VAL A 257 -27.64 4.13 11.58
N VAL A 258 -26.48 3.68 11.08
CA VAL A 258 -26.09 2.26 10.92
C VAL A 258 -24.64 2.13 11.42
N VAL A 259 -24.30 1.09 12.21
CA VAL A 259 -23.04 1.06 12.98
C VAL A 259 -21.88 0.45 12.19
N PRO A 260 -20.77 1.19 11.93
CA PRO A 260 -19.59 0.68 11.22
C PRO A 260 -18.50 0.16 12.18
N PRO A 261 -17.48 -0.57 11.68
CA PRO A 261 -16.18 -0.64 12.37
C PRO A 261 -15.63 0.78 12.48
N ALA A 262 -15.46 1.27 13.70
CA ALA A 262 -15.37 2.71 13.95
C ALA A 262 -14.17 3.38 13.24
N SER A 263 -14.47 4.29 12.31
CA SER A 263 -13.60 5.41 11.97
C SER A 263 -13.51 6.32 13.20
N ARG A 264 -12.67 5.95 14.17
CA ARG A 264 -12.53 6.68 15.44
C ARG A 264 -12.10 8.12 15.14
N GLU A 265 -13.00 9.07 15.36
CA GLU A 265 -12.70 10.50 15.19
C GLU A 265 -11.50 10.88 16.05
N SER A 266 -10.48 11.48 15.45
CA SER A 266 -9.35 12.07 16.16
C SER A 266 -9.83 13.32 16.90
N MET A 267 -9.75 13.32 18.23
CA MET A 267 -10.12 14.44 19.08
C MET A 267 -8.92 14.92 19.89
N MET A 268 -8.85 16.24 20.12
CA MET A 268 -7.88 16.85 21.03
C MET A 268 -8.34 16.63 22.48
N VAL A 269 -7.80 15.59 23.13
CA VAL A 269 -8.02 15.37 24.57
C VAL A 269 -7.17 16.37 25.35
N LYS A 270 -7.80 17.16 26.22
CA LYS A 270 -7.13 18.17 27.06
C LYS A 270 -6.80 17.59 28.44
N LEU A 271 -5.53 17.65 28.80
CA LEU A 271 -5.03 17.16 30.08
C LEU A 271 -5.06 18.31 31.13
N PRO A 272 -5.06 17.99 32.44
CA PRO A 272 -5.07 19.00 33.50
C PRO A 272 -3.88 19.97 33.51
N ASN A 273 -2.80 19.65 32.79
CA ASN A 273 -1.62 20.49 32.60
C ASN A 273 -1.70 21.42 31.37
N GLY A 274 -2.83 21.42 30.64
CA GLY A 274 -3.02 22.21 29.43
C GLY A 274 -2.47 21.59 28.14
N THR A 275 -1.89 20.38 28.17
CA THR A 275 -1.47 19.67 26.95
C THR A 275 -2.70 19.17 26.18
N GLU A 276 -2.70 19.39 24.87
CA GLU A 276 -3.62 18.78 23.90
C GLU A 276 -2.94 17.53 23.30
N LEU A 277 -3.59 16.37 23.41
CA LEU A 277 -3.14 15.13 22.75
C LEU A 277 -4.06 14.78 21.58
N ASN A 278 -3.45 14.34 20.48
CA ASN A 278 -4.16 13.72 19.37
C ASN A 278 -4.52 12.28 19.75
N ALA A 279 -5.77 12.08 20.18
CA ALA A 279 -6.31 10.84 20.69
C ALA A 279 -7.54 10.40 19.89
N TYR A 280 -7.92 9.14 19.99
CA TYR A 280 -9.12 8.61 19.35
C TYR A 280 -10.35 8.76 20.27
N ARG A 281 -11.49 9.21 19.74
CA ARG A 281 -12.76 9.29 20.49
C ARG A 281 -13.10 7.93 21.12
N GLY A 282 -13.33 7.92 22.43
CA GLY A 282 -13.64 6.71 23.19
C GLY A 282 -12.48 5.73 23.33
N GLY A 283 -11.25 6.12 22.95
CA GLY A 283 -10.05 5.30 23.12
C GLY A 283 -9.43 5.36 24.52
N ILE A 284 -8.36 4.60 24.72
CA ILE A 284 -7.59 4.47 25.96
C ILE A 284 -7.20 5.83 26.55
N GLU A 285 -6.79 6.80 25.74
CA GLU A 285 -6.44 8.14 26.22
C GLU A 285 -7.64 8.87 26.85
N ASP A 286 -8.79 8.85 26.17
CA ASP A 286 -10.03 9.51 26.58
C ASP A 286 -10.63 8.83 27.81
N GLN A 287 -10.68 7.49 27.80
CA GLN A 287 -11.16 6.69 28.93
C GLN A 287 -10.26 6.83 30.16
N LEU A 288 -8.93 6.83 29.99
CA LEU A 288 -7.98 6.94 31.09
C LEU A 288 -7.90 8.35 31.66
N VAL A 289 -7.90 9.40 30.83
CA VAL A 289 -7.97 10.79 31.31
C VAL A 289 -9.28 11.04 32.05
N THR A 290 -10.43 10.67 31.46
CA THR A 290 -11.73 10.77 32.13
C THR A 290 -11.72 10.05 33.47
N PHE A 291 -11.18 8.83 33.51
CA PHE A 291 -11.11 8.07 34.76
C PHE A 291 -10.18 8.71 35.81
N LEU A 292 -8.99 9.15 35.42
CA LEU A 292 -8.03 9.77 36.33
C LEU A 292 -8.46 11.16 36.83
N GLN A 293 -9.42 11.81 36.14
CA GLN A 293 -10.12 13.00 36.61
C GLN A 293 -11.25 12.72 37.61
N THR A 294 -11.87 11.52 37.59
CA THR A 294 -12.81 11.11 38.65
C THR A 294 -12.09 10.84 39.97
N ASN A 295 -12.84 10.69 41.07
CA ASN A 295 -12.27 10.31 42.38
C ASN A 295 -11.91 8.81 42.43
N TRP A 296 -11.00 8.38 41.55
CA TRP A 296 -10.60 6.99 41.39
C TRP A 296 -9.89 6.41 42.63
N MET A 297 -9.23 7.27 43.42
CA MET A 297 -8.59 6.89 44.68
C MET A 297 -9.58 6.54 45.80
N ALA A 298 -10.90 6.74 45.58
CA ALA A 298 -11.96 6.24 46.47
C ALA A 298 -12.58 4.91 46.01
N LEU A 299 -12.11 4.32 44.89
CA LEU A 299 -12.47 2.97 44.50
C LEU A 299 -11.55 1.97 45.19
N GLY A 300 -12.13 1.00 45.90
CA GLY A 300 -11.37 -0.08 46.53
C GLY A 300 -10.54 -0.88 45.53
N GLU A 301 -9.39 -1.39 45.97
CA GLU A 301 -8.33 -1.92 45.11
C GLU A 301 -8.83 -2.92 44.06
N ASP A 302 -9.76 -3.82 44.41
CA ASP A 302 -10.29 -4.84 43.48
C ASP A 302 -11.10 -4.26 42.31
N SER A 303 -11.75 -3.11 42.48
CA SER A 303 -12.39 -2.35 41.40
C SER A 303 -11.39 -1.70 40.45
N LEU A 304 -10.16 -1.47 40.91
CA LEU A 304 -9.02 -1.08 40.08
C LEU A 304 -8.41 -2.33 39.41
N LYS A 305 -8.19 -3.42 40.17
CA LYS A 305 -7.61 -4.69 39.66
C LYS A 305 -8.39 -5.28 38.49
N ASN A 306 -9.72 -5.23 38.56
CA ASN A 306 -10.63 -5.84 37.58
C ASN A 306 -10.88 -4.98 36.35
N ARG A 307 -10.46 -3.71 36.34
CA ARG A 307 -10.72 -2.80 35.22
C ARG A 307 -9.46 -2.52 34.42
N TRP A 308 -9.55 -2.86 33.14
CA TRP A 308 -8.52 -2.73 32.13
C TRP A 308 -9.02 -1.81 31.02
N PHE A 309 -8.11 -1.00 30.48
CA PHE A 309 -8.31 -0.16 29.31
C PHE A 309 -7.46 -0.74 28.19
N ASP A 310 -8.10 -1.20 27.12
CA ASP A 310 -7.43 -1.84 25.98
C ASP A 310 -6.82 -0.77 25.05
N PHE A 311 -5.61 -1.00 24.53
CA PHE A 311 -4.97 -0.09 23.56
C PHE A 311 -5.66 -0.15 22.18
N ASP A 312 -6.10 1.00 21.65
CA ASP A 312 -6.86 1.08 20.40
C ASP A 312 -6.09 0.84 19.11
N ASN A 313 -4.78 1.12 19.10
CA ASN A 313 -3.91 1.05 17.92
C ASN A 313 -2.46 0.70 18.31
N LEU A 314 -2.26 -0.23 19.25
CA LEU A 314 -0.93 -0.73 19.62
C LEU A 314 -0.61 -2.03 18.86
N ASN A 315 0.17 -1.88 17.80
CA ASN A 315 0.60 -2.94 16.90
C ASN A 315 2.06 -3.32 17.15
N PHE A 316 2.40 -4.54 16.74
CA PHE A 316 3.75 -5.10 16.83
C PHE A 316 4.17 -5.64 15.46
N GLN A 317 5.47 -5.62 15.17
CA GLN A 317 5.99 -6.29 13.97
C GLN A 317 5.66 -7.79 13.98
N THR A 318 5.49 -8.37 12.80
CA THR A 318 5.11 -9.79 12.61
C THR A 318 6.07 -10.72 13.35
N ALA A 319 5.51 -11.65 14.14
CA ALA A 319 6.24 -12.57 15.02
C ALA A 319 7.19 -11.93 16.06
N SER A 320 7.05 -10.61 16.31
CA SER A 320 7.89 -9.85 17.24
C SER A 320 7.10 -9.27 18.42
N ALA A 321 7.86 -8.73 19.37
CA ALA A 321 7.43 -7.83 20.44
C ALA A 321 7.87 -6.37 20.20
N GLU A 322 8.48 -6.07 19.06
CA GLU A 322 8.83 -4.70 18.66
C GLU A 322 7.59 -3.91 18.24
N ILE A 323 7.34 -2.77 18.91
CA ILE A 323 6.20 -1.87 18.67
C ILE A 323 6.41 -1.12 17.36
N THR A 324 5.36 -0.96 16.53
CA THR A 324 5.49 -0.24 15.26
C THR A 324 5.55 1.29 15.45
N PRO A 325 6.17 2.06 14.53
CA PRO A 325 6.29 3.52 14.67
C PRO A 325 4.94 4.25 14.83
N GLU A 326 3.89 3.77 14.16
CA GLU A 326 2.53 4.32 14.25
C GLU A 326 1.93 4.17 15.66
N SER A 327 2.35 3.12 16.37
CA SER A 327 1.91 2.82 17.74
C SER A 327 2.75 3.53 18.81
N GLN A 328 3.93 4.07 18.47
CA GLN A 328 4.73 4.88 19.38
C GLN A 328 3.97 6.15 19.80
N GLN A 329 3.17 6.76 18.92
CA GLN A 329 2.33 7.92 19.28
C GLN A 329 1.38 7.60 20.45
N GLN A 330 0.80 6.40 20.50
CA GLN A 330 -0.11 6.00 21.59
C GLN A 330 0.63 5.72 22.90
N VAL A 331 1.89 5.26 22.83
CA VAL A 331 2.79 5.16 24.00
C VAL A 331 3.19 6.55 24.51
N ASP A 332 3.50 7.48 23.62
CA ASP A 332 3.88 8.84 23.96
C ASP A 332 2.71 9.62 24.58
N ASN A 333 1.51 9.48 24.01
CA ASN A 333 0.24 9.95 24.57
C ASN A 333 0.04 9.44 26.01
N LEU A 334 0.17 8.13 26.23
CA LEU A 334 0.05 7.53 27.57
C LEU A 334 1.12 8.07 28.54
N SER A 335 2.33 8.37 28.06
CA SER A 335 3.35 9.03 28.88
C SER A 335 2.95 10.44 29.31
N ALA A 336 2.31 11.22 28.43
CA ALA A 336 1.84 12.56 28.75
C ALA A 336 0.69 12.53 29.78
N ILE A 337 -0.21 11.55 29.68
CA ILE A 337 -1.25 11.30 30.69
C ILE A 337 -0.59 10.98 32.05
N LEU A 338 0.36 10.06 32.10
CA LEU A 338 1.04 9.70 33.36
C LEU A 338 1.83 10.86 33.96
N LYS A 339 2.45 11.72 33.14
CA LYS A 339 3.12 12.96 33.59
C LYS A 339 2.13 13.98 34.18
N ALA A 340 0.91 14.06 33.66
CA ALA A 340 -0.15 14.92 34.21
C ALA A 340 -0.78 14.35 35.50
N PHE A 341 -0.77 13.02 35.67
CA PHE A 341 -1.30 12.31 36.84
C PHE A 341 -0.19 11.56 37.61
N PRO A 342 0.78 12.25 38.25
CA PRO A 342 1.96 11.62 38.86
C PRO A 342 1.67 10.70 40.06
N LYS A 343 0.43 10.68 40.57
CA LYS A 343 -0.04 9.70 41.58
C LYS A 343 -0.53 8.39 40.97
N ALA A 344 -0.92 8.38 39.70
CA ALA A 344 -1.43 7.18 39.04
C ALA A 344 -0.30 6.20 38.77
N LYS A 345 -0.48 4.93 39.16
CA LYS A 345 0.34 3.81 38.71
C LYS A 345 -0.45 2.93 37.73
N LEU A 346 0.24 2.19 36.87
CA LEU A 346 -0.36 1.22 35.94
C LEU A 346 0.31 -0.15 36.04
N LYS A 347 -0.49 -1.21 35.87
CA LYS A 347 -0.03 -2.53 35.43
C LYS A 347 -0.35 -2.73 33.95
N ILE A 348 0.55 -3.34 33.20
CA ILE A 348 0.39 -3.67 31.77
C ILE A 348 0.08 -5.16 31.62
N GLY A 349 -0.92 -5.50 30.82
CA GLY A 349 -1.35 -6.87 30.52
C GLY A 349 -1.32 -7.15 29.02
N GLY A 350 -0.64 -8.21 28.61
CA GLY A 350 -0.66 -8.69 27.22
C GLY A 350 -1.60 -9.88 27.05
N TYR A 351 -2.28 -9.96 25.90
CA TYR A 351 -3.25 -11.00 25.58
C TYR A 351 -3.03 -11.56 24.15
N THR A 352 -3.37 -12.83 23.94
CA THR A 352 -3.40 -13.47 22.62
C THR A 352 -4.78 -14.06 22.34
N ASP A 353 -5.04 -14.41 21.08
CA ASP A 353 -6.11 -15.36 20.75
C ASP A 353 -5.70 -16.81 21.10
N LYS A 354 -6.61 -17.78 20.92
CA LYS A 354 -6.41 -19.19 21.31
C LYS A 354 -5.61 -20.04 20.31
N THR A 355 -5.08 -19.48 19.23
CA THR A 355 -4.21 -20.25 18.30
C THR A 355 -2.81 -20.47 18.87
N GLY A 356 -2.12 -21.51 18.39
CA GLY A 356 -0.81 -21.91 18.91
C GLY A 356 -0.89 -22.75 20.20
N SER A 357 0.16 -22.70 21.01
CA SER A 357 0.23 -23.40 22.30
C SER A 357 0.30 -22.40 23.45
N GLU A 358 -0.35 -22.70 24.57
CA GLU A 358 -0.45 -21.76 25.68
C GLU A 358 0.92 -21.28 26.23
N PRO A 359 1.97 -22.13 26.36
CA PRO A 359 3.30 -21.65 26.75
C PRO A 359 3.91 -20.63 25.77
N ALA A 360 3.64 -20.76 24.47
CA ALA A 360 4.09 -19.79 23.46
C ALA A 360 3.29 -18.48 23.56
N ASN A 361 1.98 -18.57 23.79
CA ASN A 361 1.10 -17.42 23.97
C ASN A 361 1.41 -16.63 25.25
N GLN A 362 1.65 -17.32 26.36
CA GLN A 362 2.11 -16.71 27.62
C GLN A 362 3.44 -15.98 27.42
N LYS A 363 4.41 -16.59 26.73
CA LYS A 363 5.68 -15.93 26.40
C LYS A 363 5.48 -14.70 25.51
N LEU A 364 4.75 -14.83 24.40
CA LEU A 364 4.56 -13.74 23.42
C LEU A 364 3.79 -12.55 24.01
N SER A 365 2.77 -12.81 24.81
CA SER A 365 2.03 -11.76 25.53
C SER A 365 2.90 -11.06 26.58
N GLY A 366 3.73 -11.82 27.31
CA GLY A 366 4.68 -11.26 28.28
C GLY A 366 5.76 -10.40 27.64
N ASP A 367 6.37 -10.87 26.55
CA ASP A 367 7.36 -10.12 25.79
C ASP A 367 6.77 -8.79 25.26
N ARG A 368 5.54 -8.83 24.73
CA ARG A 368 4.81 -7.64 24.24
C ARG A 368 4.47 -6.65 25.34
N ALA A 369 3.93 -7.12 26.47
CA ALA A 369 3.64 -6.26 27.61
C ALA A 369 4.93 -5.60 28.15
N LYS A 370 6.03 -6.35 28.18
CA LYS A 370 7.36 -5.84 28.58
C LYS A 370 7.94 -4.83 27.60
N ALA A 371 7.72 -4.99 26.30
CA ALA A 371 8.13 -4.00 25.31
C ALA A 371 7.43 -2.64 25.52
N VAL A 372 6.14 -2.64 25.85
CA VAL A 372 5.39 -1.41 26.20
C VAL A 372 5.91 -0.80 27.50
N GLN A 373 6.21 -1.62 28.52
CA GLN A 373 6.89 -1.14 29.73
C GLN A 373 8.21 -0.42 29.38
N THR A 374 9.09 -1.06 28.60
CA THR A 374 10.38 -0.47 28.23
C THR A 374 10.27 0.74 27.31
N ALA A 375 9.21 0.86 26.52
CA ALA A 375 8.92 2.09 25.78
C ALA A 375 8.48 3.23 26.72
N LEU A 376 7.57 2.96 27.67
CA LEU A 376 7.14 3.93 28.69
C LEU A 376 8.29 4.34 29.63
N GLU A 377 9.19 3.42 29.99
CA GLU A 377 10.41 3.72 30.74
C GLU A 377 11.29 4.77 30.02
N LYS A 378 11.51 4.64 28.71
CA LYS A 378 12.25 5.62 27.89
C LYS A 378 11.59 7.00 27.86
N THR A 379 10.25 7.07 27.89
CA THR A 379 9.52 8.35 27.95
C THR A 379 9.58 9.04 29.32
N GLY A 380 10.18 8.40 30.34
CA GLY A 380 10.39 8.95 31.68
C GLY A 380 9.34 8.57 32.73
N VAL A 381 8.30 7.81 32.38
CA VAL A 381 7.20 7.44 33.31
C VAL A 381 7.35 6.05 33.94
N GLY A 382 8.49 5.38 33.73
CA GLY A 382 8.74 4.01 34.20
C GLY A 382 8.46 3.77 35.70
N LYS A 383 8.68 4.77 36.56
CA LYS A 383 8.38 4.70 38.01
C LYS A 383 6.89 4.55 38.34
N GLN A 384 6.00 4.84 37.39
CA GLN A 384 4.55 4.66 37.51
C GLN A 384 4.10 3.28 36.99
N ILE A 385 4.98 2.49 36.38
CA ILE A 385 4.65 1.15 35.88
C ILE A 385 4.96 0.12 36.98
N THR A 386 3.92 -0.46 37.59
CA THR A 386 4.06 -1.49 38.64
C THR A 386 4.50 -2.85 38.11
N GLY A 387 4.46 -3.03 36.79
CA GLY A 387 4.95 -4.22 36.08
C GLY A 387 4.15 -4.54 34.81
N ALA A 388 4.70 -5.45 34.03
CA ALA A 388 4.09 -6.03 32.83
C ALA A 388 3.92 -7.55 33.01
N GLU A 389 2.77 -8.08 32.59
CA GLU A 389 2.45 -9.50 32.67
C GLU A 389 1.82 -9.99 31.35
N GLY A 390 2.19 -11.21 30.93
CA GLY A 390 1.51 -11.92 29.86
C GLY A 390 0.39 -12.76 30.45
N TYR A 391 -0.79 -12.73 29.84
CA TYR A 391 -1.92 -13.57 30.22
C TYR A 391 -2.27 -14.65 29.19
N GLY A 392 -1.47 -14.76 28.12
CA GLY A 392 -1.67 -15.74 27.05
C GLY A 392 -3.08 -15.67 26.47
N SER A 393 -3.70 -16.83 26.27
CA SER A 393 -5.05 -16.94 25.72
C SER A 393 -6.16 -17.08 26.79
N ALA A 394 -5.80 -16.97 28.08
CA ALA A 394 -6.72 -17.19 29.19
C ALA A 394 -7.93 -16.22 29.23
N TYR A 395 -7.80 -15.03 28.63
CA TYR A 395 -8.87 -14.02 28.51
C TYR A 395 -9.35 -13.82 27.05
N ALA A 396 -9.03 -14.76 26.16
CA ALA A 396 -9.55 -14.76 24.81
C ALA A 396 -11.04 -15.11 24.82
N LYS A 397 -11.89 -14.28 24.21
CA LYS A 397 -13.34 -14.48 24.10
C LYS A 397 -13.65 -15.56 23.07
N TYR A 398 -12.94 -15.58 21.96
CA TYR A 398 -13.21 -16.46 20.82
C TYR A 398 -12.43 -17.78 20.90
N SER A 399 -12.87 -18.79 20.15
CA SER A 399 -12.19 -20.08 20.02
C SER A 399 -11.04 -20.02 19.00
N ALA A 400 -10.18 -21.03 18.94
CA ALA A 400 -9.01 -21.04 18.05
C ALA A 400 -9.38 -21.18 16.56
N ASP A 401 -10.56 -21.74 16.28
CA ASP A 401 -11.18 -21.97 14.98
C ASP A 401 -12.15 -20.85 14.54
N ALA A 402 -12.37 -19.83 15.39
CA ALA A 402 -13.21 -18.69 15.07
C ALA A 402 -12.60 -17.81 13.95
N PRO A 403 -13.43 -17.00 13.25
CA PRO A 403 -12.96 -16.08 12.21
C PRO A 403 -11.80 -15.17 12.65
N GLU A 404 -10.89 -14.89 11.72
CA GLU A 404 -9.73 -14.04 11.97
C GLU A 404 -10.10 -12.61 12.39
N SER A 405 -11.24 -12.09 11.89
CA SER A 405 -11.85 -10.83 12.33
C SER A 405 -12.11 -10.77 13.83
N ASP A 406 -12.52 -11.89 14.41
CA ASP A 406 -13.05 -11.97 15.76
C ASP A 406 -11.88 -12.20 16.73
N ARG A 407 -11.04 -13.19 16.40
CA ARG A 407 -9.77 -13.48 17.08
C ARG A 407 -8.81 -12.29 17.09
N ALA A 408 -8.84 -11.41 16.09
CA ALA A 408 -8.05 -10.18 16.11
C ALA A 408 -8.32 -9.30 17.35
N THR A 409 -9.54 -9.31 17.89
CA THR A 409 -9.91 -8.53 19.08
C THR A 409 -9.40 -9.12 20.41
N ASP A 410 -8.97 -10.39 20.40
CA ASP A 410 -8.33 -11.02 21.56
C ASP A 410 -6.83 -10.72 21.64
N ARG A 411 -6.19 -10.40 20.50
CA ARG A 411 -4.76 -10.04 20.42
C ARG A 411 -4.53 -8.57 20.74
N ARG A 412 -4.59 -8.21 22.02
CA ARG A 412 -4.42 -6.83 22.51
C ARG A 412 -3.43 -6.71 23.65
N VAL A 413 -3.05 -5.48 23.95
CA VAL A 413 -2.42 -5.09 25.22
C VAL A 413 -3.38 -4.13 25.92
N SER A 414 -3.36 -4.14 27.24
CA SER A 414 -4.24 -3.32 28.08
C SER A 414 -3.48 -2.77 29.28
N VAL A 415 -3.95 -1.66 29.85
CA VAL A 415 -3.45 -1.12 31.12
C VAL A 415 -4.53 -1.13 32.18
N SER A 416 -4.15 -1.34 33.44
CA SER A 416 -5.04 -1.26 34.59
C SER A 416 -4.42 -0.35 35.64
N VAL A 417 -5.18 0.65 36.09
CA VAL A 417 -4.72 1.60 37.13
C VAL A 417 -4.51 0.87 38.45
N ARG A 418 -3.47 1.28 39.18
CA ARG A 418 -3.08 0.76 40.50
C ARG A 418 -2.77 1.94 41.42
N GLU A 419 -2.95 1.71 42.72
CA GLU A 419 -2.72 2.70 43.78
C GLU A 419 -1.24 2.91 44.07
#